data_AF-A0AB73T231-F1
#
_entry.id   AF-A0AB73T231-F1
#
_cell.length_a   1.000
_cell.length_b   1.000
_cell.length_c   1.000
_cell.angle_alpha   90.00
_cell.angle_beta   90.00
_cell.angle_gamma   90.00
#
_symmetry.space_group_name_H-M   'P 1'
#
loop_
_entity.id
_entity.type
_entity.pdbx_description
1 polymer ?
#
loop_
_entity_poly.entity_id
_entity_poly.type
_entity_poly.pdbx_seq_one_letter_code
_entity_poly.pdbx_strand_id
1 'polypeptide(L)'
;MSEIFRLMPVLAVVITLNILLGIYNSIKIENFRFSKEKLLNGILKALIVAGSFIGFAYVFSMIDLSSAGITPLLVMQVSIITYATKGITNLAKIMGISSLIEKNGSSKK
;
A
#
# COMPACT_ATOMS: atom_id res chain seq x y z
N MET A 1 19.09 10.28 -2.24
CA MET A 1 19.29 8.99 -2.94
C MET A 1 19.30 7.80 -1.98
N SER A 2 20.13 7.78 -0.93
CA SER A 2 20.22 6.68 0.05
C SER A 2 18.87 6.29 0.70
N GLU A 3 18.03 7.27 1.03
CA GLU A 3 16.71 6.99 1.63
C GLU A 3 15.71 6.35 0.68
N ILE A 4 15.74 6.69 -0.61
CA ILE A 4 14.85 6.11 -1.63
C ILE A 4 15.17 4.61 -1.78
N PHE A 5 16.45 4.27 -1.90
CA PHE A 5 16.89 2.88 -1.96
C PHE A 5 16.62 2.12 -0.64
N ARG A 6 16.66 2.80 0.51
CA ARG A 6 16.30 2.20 1.81
C ARG A 6 14.80 1.94 1.95
N LEU A 7 13.95 2.81 1.40
CA LEU A 7 12.49 2.72 1.53
C LEU A 7 11.85 1.82 0.46
N MET A 8 12.51 1.55 -0.67
CA MET A 8 11.99 0.65 -1.70
C MET A 8 11.72 -0.77 -1.19
N PRO A 9 12.65 -1.41 -0.44
CA PRO A 9 12.38 -2.70 0.20
C PRO A 9 11.19 -2.65 1.16
N VAL A 10 11.08 -1.56 1.94
CA VAL A 10 9.95 -1.37 2.89
C VAL A 10 8.63 -1.32 2.13
N LEU A 11 8.58 -0.56 1.03
CA LEU A 11 7.41 -0.48 0.15
C LEU A 11 7.03 -1.85 -0.42
N ALA A 12 8.01 -2.63 -0.88
CA ALA A 12 7.78 -3.98 -1.40
C ALA A 12 7.18 -4.90 -0.33
N VAL A 13 7.68 -4.83 0.91
CA VAL A 13 7.16 -5.61 2.04
C VAL A 13 5.70 -5.24 2.34
N VAL A 14 5.35 -3.95 2.44
CA VAL A 14 3.97 -3.56 2.76
C VAL A 14 2.98 -3.86 1.63
N ILE A 15 3.39 -3.77 0.36
CA ILE A 15 2.56 -4.20 -0.78
C ILE A 15 2.31 -5.70 -0.72
N THR A 16 3.35 -6.49 -0.45
CA THR A 16 3.26 -7.96 -0.34
C THR A 16 2.33 -8.35 0.80
N LEU A 17 2.51 -7.76 1.99
CA LEU A 17 1.63 -7.99 3.14
C LEU A 17 0.18 -7.62 2.83
N ASN A 18 -0.05 -6.50 2.15
CA ASN A 18 -1.39 -6.09 1.76
C ASN A 18 -2.07 -7.11 0.81
N ILE A 19 -1.32 -7.69 -0.14
CA ILE A 19 -1.82 -8.74 -1.02
C ILE A 19 -2.14 -10.01 -0.22
N LEU A 20 -1.21 -10.49 0.61
CA LEU A 20 -1.39 -11.71 1.41
C LEU A 20 -2.58 -11.61 2.38
N LEU A 21 -2.64 -10.52 3.14
CA LEU A 21 -3.73 -10.28 4.10
C LEU A 21 -5.06 -10.06 3.39
N GLY A 22 -5.06 -9.37 2.25
CA GLY A 22 -6.27 -9.18 1.44
C GLY A 22 -6.83 -10.50 0.91
N ILE A 23 -5.96 -11.37 0.39
CA ILE A 23 -6.35 -12.71 -0.08
C ILE A 23 -6.91 -13.54 1.08
N TYR A 24 -6.20 -13.60 2.20
CA TYR A 24 -6.64 -14.38 3.36
C TYR A 24 -7.98 -13.89 3.90
N ASN A 25 -8.17 -12.57 4.01
CA ASN A 25 -9.43 -11.97 4.42
C ASN A 25 -10.58 -12.34 3.47
N SER A 26 -10.36 -12.28 2.14
CA SER A 26 -11.39 -12.67 1.17
C SER A 26 -11.74 -14.17 1.25
N ILE A 27 -10.77 -15.06 1.52
CA ILE A 27 -11.05 -16.50 1.65
C ILE A 27 -11.82 -16.80 2.94
N LYS A 28 -11.33 -16.29 4.08
CA LYS A 28 -11.79 -16.73 5.41
C LYS A 28 -13.00 -15.96 5.92
N ILE A 29 -13.09 -14.66 5.64
CA ILE A 29 -14.13 -13.79 6.21
C ILE A 29 -15.25 -13.56 5.22
N GLU A 30 -14.92 -13.28 3.96
CA GLU A 30 -15.92 -13.03 2.92
C GLU A 30 -16.47 -14.33 2.31
N ASN A 31 -16.06 -15.51 2.81
CA ASN A 31 -16.41 -16.85 2.29
C ASN A 31 -16.25 -16.98 0.76
N PHE A 32 -15.31 -16.22 0.18
CA PHE A 32 -15.09 -16.18 -1.25
C PHE A 32 -14.15 -17.34 -1.65
N ARG A 33 -14.50 -18.11 -2.69
CA ARG A 33 -13.57 -19.08 -3.27
C ARG A 33 -12.31 -18.36 -3.75
N PHE A 34 -11.13 -18.91 -3.45
CA PHE A 34 -9.86 -18.36 -3.92
C PHE A 34 -9.92 -18.10 -5.43
N SER A 35 -9.92 -16.82 -5.81
CA SER A 35 -10.01 -16.39 -7.21
C SER A 35 -8.61 -16.06 -7.71
N LYS A 36 -8.14 -16.84 -8.69
CA LYS A 36 -6.89 -16.56 -9.40
C LYS A 36 -6.89 -15.17 -10.04
N GLU A 37 -8.06 -14.67 -10.46
CA GLU A 37 -8.23 -13.32 -11.01
C GLU A 37 -7.92 -12.24 -9.97
N LYS A 38 -8.37 -12.41 -8.71
CA LYS A 38 -8.06 -11.47 -7.62
C LYS A 38 -6.56 -11.43 -7.34
N LEU A 39 -5.89 -12.59 -7.35
CA LEU A 39 -4.44 -12.66 -7.20
C LEU A 39 -3.72 -11.97 -8.37
N LEU A 40 -4.11 -12.28 -9.61
CA LEU A 40 -3.51 -11.65 -10.80
C LEU A 40 -3.69 -10.12 -10.79
N ASN A 41 -4.87 -9.63 -10.40
CA ASN A 41 -5.13 -8.21 -10.24
C ASN A 41 -4.26 -7.57 -9.14
N GLY A 42 -3.99 -8.30 -8.05
CA GLY A 42 -3.05 -7.87 -7.02
C GLY A 42 -1.62 -7.74 -7.54
N ILE A 43 -1.15 -8.72 -8.31
CA ILE A 43 0.17 -8.73 -8.95
C ILE A 43 0.26 -7.59 -9.97
N LEU A 44 -0.73 -7.42 -10.84
CA LEU A 44 -0.77 -6.34 -11.82
C LEU A 44 -0.74 -4.97 -11.14
N LYS A 45 -1.50 -4.78 -10.06
CA LYS A 45 -1.42 -3.55 -9.25
C LYS A 45 -0.03 -3.32 -8.68
N ALA A 46 0.63 -4.36 -8.17
CA ALA A 46 1.99 -4.24 -7.65
C ALA A 46 2.98 -3.83 -8.75
N LEU A 47 2.87 -4.42 -9.95
CA LEU A 47 3.70 -4.07 -11.11
C LEU A 47 3.46 -2.63 -11.57
N ILE A 48 2.20 -2.20 -11.66
CA ILE A 48 1.86 -0.81 -12.02
C ILE A 48 2.45 0.16 -10.98
N VAL A 49 2.31 -0.12 -9.69
CA VAL A 49 2.87 0.74 -8.63
C VAL A 49 4.38 0.81 -8.72
N ALA A 50 5.06 -0.34 -8.88
CA ALA A 50 6.51 -0.38 -9.04
C ALA A 50 6.97 0.40 -10.29
N GLY A 51 6.30 0.19 -11.43
CA GLY A 51 6.58 0.91 -12.68
C GLY A 51 6.34 2.42 -12.56
N SER A 52 5.29 2.84 -11.86
CA SER A 52 5.02 4.27 -11.59
C SER A 52 6.14 4.93 -10.78
N PHE A 53 6.77 4.22 -9.83
CA PHE A 53 7.92 4.77 -9.12
C PHE A 53 9.15 4.96 -10.01
N ILE A 54 9.37 4.06 -10.99
CA ILE A 54 10.42 4.24 -12.00
C ILE A 54 10.10 5.44 -12.90
N GLY A 55 8.86 5.56 -13.36
CA GLY A 55 8.39 6.71 -14.14
C GLY A 55 8.52 8.03 -13.38
N PHE A 56 8.14 8.05 -12.10
CA PHE A 56 8.32 9.23 -11.26
C PHE A 56 9.79 9.56 -11.05
N ALA A 57 10.68 8.59 -10.88
CA ALA A 57 12.12 8.86 -10.79
C ALA A 57 12.63 9.60 -12.03
N TYR A 58 12.15 9.24 -13.22
CA TYR A 58 12.45 10.00 -14.45
C TYR A 58 11.84 11.40 -14.42
N VAL A 59 10.56 11.55 -14.07
CA VAL A 59 9.89 12.87 -14.01
C VAL A 59 10.61 13.81 -13.03
N PHE A 60 10.96 13.33 -11.84
CA PHE A 60 11.73 14.10 -10.84
C PHE A 60 13.15 14.45 -11.30
N SER A 61 13.72 13.72 -12.26
CA SER A 61 15.02 14.06 -12.86
C SER A 61 14.92 15.16 -13.94
N MET A 62 13.74 15.32 -14.53
CA MET A 62 13.49 16.28 -15.63
C MET A 62 12.82 17.57 -15.15
N ILE A 63 12.07 17.53 -14.05
CA ILE A 63 11.27 18.65 -13.54
C ILE A 63 11.47 18.79 -12.03
N ASP A 64 11.76 20.01 -11.56
CA ASP A 64 11.81 20.31 -10.13
C ASP A 64 10.40 20.52 -9.55
N LEU A 65 9.82 19.40 -9.12
CA LEU A 65 8.53 19.34 -8.44
C LEU A 65 8.60 19.79 -6.96
N SER A 66 9.80 20.04 -6.42
CA SER A 66 9.98 20.50 -5.04
C SER A 66 9.39 21.89 -4.82
N SER A 67 9.38 22.72 -5.87
CA SER A 67 8.70 24.02 -5.92
C SER A 67 7.19 23.93 -5.66
N ALA A 68 6.56 22.81 -6.02
CA ALA A 68 5.17 22.48 -5.73
C ALA A 68 4.99 21.73 -4.40
N GLY A 69 6.06 21.61 -3.58
CA GLY A 69 6.07 20.87 -2.32
C GLY A 69 6.08 19.34 -2.48
N ILE A 70 6.23 18.83 -3.71
CA ILE A 70 6.22 17.39 -3.97
C ILE A 70 7.65 16.90 -4.08
N THR A 71 8.08 16.11 -3.09
CA THR A 71 9.40 15.48 -3.09
C THR A 71 9.29 13.97 -3.31
N PRO A 72 10.29 13.31 -3.91
CA PRO A 72 10.31 11.85 -4.05
C PRO A 72 10.14 11.12 -2.71
N LEU A 73 10.72 11.66 -1.63
CA LEU A 73 10.61 11.11 -0.28
C LEU A 73 9.17 11.12 0.22
N LEU A 74 8.45 12.24 0.03
CA LEU A 74 7.05 12.36 0.43
C LEU A 74 6.17 11.33 -0.29
N VAL A 75 6.35 11.18 -1.61
CA VAL A 75 5.59 10.21 -2.41
C VAL A 75 5.80 8.78 -1.92
N MET A 76 7.05 8.42 -1.57
CA MET A 76 7.35 7.11 -1.00
C MET A 76 6.69 6.90 0.37
N GLN A 77 6.83 7.86 1.28
CA GLN A 77 6.27 7.76 2.63
C GLN A 77 4.74 7.61 2.60
N VAL A 78 4.05 8.45 1.83
CA VAL A 78 2.58 8.37 1.67
C VAL A 78 2.16 7.02 1.10
N SER A 79 2.91 6.48 0.14
CA SER A 79 2.63 5.15 -0.43
C SER A 79 2.81 4.03 0.59
N ILE A 80 3.91 4.05 1.36
CA ILE A 80 4.16 3.08 2.43
C ILE A 80 3.04 3.14 3.47
N ILE A 81 2.72 4.33 3.97
CA ILE A 81 1.65 4.54 4.96
C ILE A 81 0.32 4.01 4.43
N THR A 82 -0.01 4.30 3.17
CA THR A 82 -1.27 3.85 2.56
C THR A 82 -1.37 2.33 2.54
N TYR A 83 -0.30 1.63 2.11
CA TYR A 83 -0.30 0.16 2.08
C TYR A 83 -0.22 -0.46 3.47
N ALA A 84 0.53 0.13 4.40
CA ALA A 84 0.59 -0.29 5.79
C ALA A 84 -0.80 -0.21 6.45
N THR A 85 -1.51 0.90 6.28
CA THR A 85 -2.87 1.08 6.81
C THR A 85 -3.83 0.04 6.24
N LYS A 86 -3.81 -0.21 4.92
CA LYS A 86 -4.64 -1.29 4.32
C LYS A 86 -4.32 -2.66 4.89
N GLY A 87 -3.03 -2.96 5.08
CA GLY A 87 -2.57 -4.19 5.74
C GLY A 87 -3.12 -4.31 7.17
N ILE A 88 -2.98 -3.25 7.97
CA ILE A 88 -3.52 -3.19 9.34
C ILE A 88 -5.05 -3.39 9.33
N THR A 89 -5.78 -2.75 8.42
CA THR A 89 -7.23 -2.93 8.30
C THR A 89 -7.60 -4.38 7.97
N ASN A 90 -6.91 -5.02 7.01
CA ASN A 90 -7.14 -6.42 6.69
C ASN A 90 -6.80 -7.34 7.87
N LEU A 91 -5.70 -7.07 8.58
CA LEU A 91 -5.33 -7.81 9.78
C LEU A 91 -6.37 -7.67 10.89
N ALA A 92 -6.88 -6.46 11.11
CA ALA A 92 -7.90 -6.19 12.11
C ALA A 92 -9.22 -6.92 11.82
N LYS A 93 -9.60 -7.01 10.54
CA LYS A 93 -10.73 -7.85 10.09
C LYS A 93 -10.47 -9.31 10.42
N ILE A 94 -9.28 -9.83 10.07
CA ILE A 94 -8.85 -11.22 10.37
C ILE A 94 -8.91 -11.53 11.86
N MET A 95 -8.53 -10.57 12.71
CA MET A 95 -8.56 -10.69 14.16
C MET A 95 -9.93 -10.43 14.79
N GLY A 96 -10.93 -9.99 14.01
CA GLY A 96 -12.28 -9.68 14.51
C GLY A 96 -12.37 -8.40 15.35
N ILE A 97 -11.37 -7.50 15.26
CA ILE A 97 -11.29 -6.26 16.05
C ILE A 97 -11.54 -5.00 15.22
N SER A 98 -12.05 -5.13 13.98
CA SER A 98 -12.26 -4.02 13.05
C SER A 98 -13.14 -2.90 13.62
N SER A 99 -14.14 -3.25 14.43
CA SER A 99 -15.04 -2.30 15.11
C SER A 99 -14.32 -1.39 16.12
N LEU A 100 -13.16 -1.79 16.64
CA LEU A 100 -12.35 -0.96 17.55
C LEU A 100 -11.51 0.08 16.79
N ILE A 101 -11.17 -0.19 15.52
CA ILE A 101 -10.40 0.74 14.68
C ILE A 101 -11.32 1.85 14.13
N GLU A 102 -12.53 1.51 13.68
CA GLU A 102 -13.50 2.50 13.15
C GLU A 102 -13.97 3.50 14.22
N LYS A 103 -14.13 3.02 15.47
CA LYS A 103 -14.57 3.85 16.60
C LYS A 103 -13.54 4.92 17.00
N ASN A 104 -12.24 4.61 16.88
CA ASN A 104 -11.16 5.56 17.16
C ASN A 104 -10.89 6.54 16.00
N GLY A 105 -11.22 6.18 14.76
CA GLY A 105 -11.10 7.07 13.60
C GLY A 105 -12.24 8.11 13.48
N SER A 106 -13.40 7.83 14.06
CA SER A 106 -14.59 8.70 13.97
C SER A 106 -14.75 9.66 15.16
N SER A 107 -13.91 9.56 16.19
CA SER A 107 -13.95 10.45 17.38
C SER A 107 -13.22 11.80 17.17
N LYS A 108 -12.98 12.19 15.92
CA LYS A 108 -12.55 13.54 15.53
C LYS A 108 -13.45 14.05 14.40
N LYS A 109 -14.70 14.37 14.75
CA LYS A 109 -15.53 15.31 14.01
C LYS A 109 -16.03 16.36 14.99
#